data_AF-A0A026WXG6-F1
#
_entry.id   AF-A0A026WXG6-F1
#
_cell.length_a   1.000
_cell.length_b   1.000
_cell.length_c   1.000
_cell.angle_alpha   90.00
_cell.angle_beta   90.00
_cell.angle_gamma   90.00
#
_symmetry.space_group_name_H-M   'P 1'
#
loop_
_entity.id
_entity.type
_entity.pdbx_description
1 polymer ?
#
loop_
_entity_poly.entity_id
_entity_poly.type
_entity_poly.pdbx_seq_one_letter_code
_entity_poly.pdbx_strand_id
1 'polypeptide(L)'
;NIDFAYTVHKRLNCLIKLGKDRLINGQHMGVAYKIECENCEACYIGQTKRHLETRVKEHRSDISKDDNCLSVVSKHRALNDHNFDWCNTKILHHENHRRKREITEMVFIKKHSNSINMQKDTEDLPAAYVSIL
;
A
#
# COMPACT_ATOMS: atom_id res chain seq x y z
N ASN A 1 -19.92 43.05 -33.14
CA ASN A 1 -19.01 41.88 -33.10
C ASN A 1 -19.72 40.75 -32.40
N ILE A 2 -20.04 39.67 -33.12
CA ILE A 2 -20.72 38.49 -32.58
C ILE A 2 -19.66 37.41 -32.37
N ASP A 3 -19.46 36.99 -31.12
CA ASP A 3 -18.56 35.89 -30.78
C ASP A 3 -19.24 34.55 -31.06
N PHE A 4 -18.61 33.73 -31.90
CA PHE A 4 -18.99 32.33 -32.08
C PHE A 4 -18.18 31.45 -31.10
N ALA A 5 -18.86 30.89 -30.10
CA ALA A 5 -18.27 29.85 -29.25
C ALA A 5 -18.54 28.46 -29.84
N TYR A 6 -17.52 27.83 -30.44
CA TYR A 6 -17.62 26.45 -30.90
C TYR A 6 -17.55 25.49 -29.71
N THR A 7 -18.68 24.88 -29.36
CA THR A 7 -18.73 23.87 -28.28
C THR A 7 -18.95 22.48 -28.87
N VAL A 8 -17.98 21.59 -28.70
CA VAL A 8 -18.09 20.19 -29.14
C VAL A 8 -19.02 19.44 -28.19
N HIS A 9 -20.26 19.20 -28.64
CA HIS A 9 -21.30 18.51 -27.87
C HIS A 9 -21.06 17.00 -27.67
N LYS A 10 -20.17 16.39 -28.46
CA LYS A 10 -19.84 14.95 -28.39
C LYS A 10 -18.34 14.74 -28.22
N ARG A 11 -17.82 15.05 -27.03
CA ARG A 11 -16.43 14.74 -26.68
C ARG A 11 -16.25 13.21 -26.72
N LEU A 12 -15.09 12.75 -27.20
CA LEU A 12 -14.82 11.31 -27.38
C LEU A 12 -15.04 10.48 -26.11
N ASN A 13 -14.76 11.06 -24.94
CA ASN A 13 -14.97 10.44 -23.64
C ASN A 13 -16.46 10.24 -23.25
N CYS A 14 -17.40 10.91 -23.94
CA CYS A 14 -18.84 10.66 -23.78
C CYS A 14 -19.31 9.46 -24.62
N LEU A 15 -18.67 9.20 -25.77
CA LEU A 15 -19.02 8.12 -26.69
C LEU A 15 -18.24 6.83 -26.39
N ILE A 16 -16.96 6.97 -26.06
CA ILE A 16 -16.06 5.91 -25.68
C ILE A 16 -15.88 6.00 -24.17
N LYS A 17 -16.74 5.30 -23.43
CA LYS A 17 -16.43 5.00 -22.03
C LYS A 17 -15.21 4.08 -22.05
N LEU A 18 -14.09 4.53 -21.50
CA LEU A 18 -12.96 3.66 -21.20
C LEU A 18 -13.42 2.67 -20.12
N GLY A 19 -14.14 1.63 -20.52
CA GLY A 19 -14.43 0.45 -19.70
C GLY A 19 -13.14 -0.33 -19.54
N LYS A 20 -12.19 0.21 -18.78
CA LYS A 20 -10.98 -0.53 -18.41
C LYS A 20 -11.41 -1.66 -17.50
N ASP A 21 -10.90 -2.86 -17.77
CA ASP A 21 -11.10 -4.00 -16.90
C ASP A 21 -10.64 -3.66 -15.47
N ARG A 22 -11.41 -4.11 -14.49
CA ARG A 22 -11.04 -3.94 -13.09
C ARG A 22 -9.79 -4.78 -12.83
N LEU A 23 -8.69 -4.12 -12.50
CA LEU A 23 -7.45 -4.79 -12.12
C LEU A 23 -7.68 -5.60 -10.83
N ILE A 24 -7.18 -6.84 -10.84
CA ILE A 24 -7.09 -7.69 -9.65
C ILE A 24 -6.14 -7.01 -8.66
N ASN A 25 -6.41 -7.10 -7.35
CA ASN A 25 -5.66 -6.40 -6.28
C ASN A 25 -4.12 -6.51 -6.46
N GLY A 26 -3.61 -7.69 -6.80
CA GLY A 26 -2.16 -7.92 -7.00
C GLY A 26 -1.52 -7.10 -8.13
N GLN A 27 -2.29 -6.70 -9.15
CA GLN A 27 -1.80 -5.96 -10.32
C GLN A 27 -1.74 -4.45 -10.11
N HIS A 28 -2.26 -3.93 -8.98
CA HIS A 28 -2.16 -2.50 -8.69
C HIS A 28 -0.74 -2.09 -8.35
N MET A 29 -0.38 -0.88 -8.77
CA MET A 29 0.92 -0.24 -8.56
C MET A 29 0.72 1.07 -7.81
N GLY A 30 1.77 1.57 -7.16
CA GLY A 30 1.71 2.86 -6.46
C GLY A 30 0.70 2.82 -5.32
N VAL A 31 0.75 1.80 -4.48
CA VAL A 31 -0.22 1.57 -3.41
C VAL A 31 0.42 1.50 -2.04
N ALA A 32 -0.31 1.97 -1.03
CA ALA A 32 -0.13 1.58 0.36
C ALA A 32 -1.08 0.40 0.66
N TYR A 33 -0.59 -0.60 1.37
CA TYR A 33 -1.30 -1.86 1.59
C TYR A 33 -1.11 -2.39 3.01
N LYS A 34 -1.98 -3.32 3.41
CA LYS A 34 -1.98 -4.02 4.69
C LYS A 34 -1.97 -5.53 4.46
N ILE A 35 -1.15 -6.24 5.22
CA ILE A 35 -1.17 -7.70 5.33
C ILE A 35 -1.47 -8.05 6.78
N GLU A 36 -2.45 -8.91 7.02
CA GLU A 36 -2.86 -9.35 8.36
C GLU A 36 -2.12 -10.64 8.73
N CYS A 37 -1.74 -10.78 10.00
CA CYS A 37 -1.30 -12.06 10.55
C CYS A 37 -2.52 -12.98 10.68
N GLU A 38 -2.36 -14.25 10.31
CA GLU A 38 -3.44 -15.25 10.41
C GLU A 38 -3.60 -15.77 11.84
N ASN A 39 -2.57 -15.61 12.67
CA ASN A 39 -2.48 -16.24 13.99
C ASN A 39 -2.63 -15.26 15.16
N CYS A 40 -2.58 -13.95 14.91
CA CYS A 40 -2.81 -12.93 15.93
C CYS A 40 -3.33 -11.63 15.32
N GLU A 41 -3.66 -10.65 16.16
CA GLU A 41 -4.19 -9.35 15.70
C GLU A 41 -3.15 -8.47 15.00
N ALA A 42 -1.88 -8.89 14.92
CA ALA A 42 -0.83 -8.11 14.31
C ALA A 42 -1.06 -7.87 12.81
N CYS A 43 -0.58 -6.74 12.30
CA CYS A 43 -0.56 -6.48 10.86
C CYS A 43 0.75 -5.81 10.42
N TYR A 44 1.04 -5.91 9.12
CA TYR A 44 2.12 -5.17 8.49
C TYR A 44 1.54 -4.19 7.48
N ILE A 45 2.03 -2.96 7.49
CA ILE A 45 1.65 -1.91 6.55
C ILE A 45 2.88 -1.55 5.73
N GLY A 46 2.72 -1.57 4.42
CA GLY A 46 3.80 -1.28 3.48
C GLY A 46 3.33 -0.42 2.32
N GLN A 47 4.28 0.11 1.55
CA GLN A 47 4.01 0.68 0.24
C GLN A 47 4.82 0.02 -0.88
N THR A 48 4.34 0.18 -2.12
CA THR A 48 5.09 -0.20 -3.31
C THR A 48 4.79 0.72 -4.50
N LYS A 49 5.83 1.03 -5.27
CA LYS A 49 5.69 1.62 -6.62
C LYS A 49 5.39 0.55 -7.68
N ARG A 50 5.79 -0.70 -7.44
CA ARG A 50 5.65 -1.85 -8.34
C ARG A 50 4.31 -2.55 -8.13
N HIS A 51 4.05 -3.62 -8.88
CA HIS A 51 2.89 -4.46 -8.64
C HIS A 51 2.90 -5.00 -7.20
N LEU A 52 1.75 -4.92 -6.54
CA LEU A 52 1.55 -5.38 -5.18
C LEU A 52 1.97 -6.84 -5.02
N GLU A 53 1.57 -7.70 -5.96
CA GLU A 53 1.91 -9.13 -5.93
C GLU A 53 3.43 -9.37 -5.89
N THR A 54 4.21 -8.60 -6.64
CA THR A 54 5.67 -8.71 -6.63
C THR A 54 6.23 -8.41 -5.23
N ARG A 55 5.72 -7.35 -4.59
CA ARG A 55 6.17 -6.96 -3.25
C ARG A 55 5.79 -8.00 -2.19
N VAL A 56 4.57 -8.53 -2.27
CA VAL A 56 4.09 -9.60 -1.38
C VAL A 56 4.94 -10.86 -1.52
N LYS A 57 5.28 -11.26 -2.76
CA LYS A 57 6.16 -12.42 -3.02
C LYS A 57 7.55 -12.25 -2.40
N GLU A 58 8.13 -11.05 -2.45
CA GLU A 58 9.42 -10.77 -1.79
C GLU A 58 9.35 -11.01 -0.28
N HIS A 59 8.33 -10.45 0.39
CA HIS A 59 8.14 -10.67 1.82
C HIS A 59 7.95 -12.15 2.17
N ARG A 60 7.22 -12.90 1.33
CA ARG A 60 7.02 -14.34 1.54
C ARG A 60 8.32 -15.14 1.42
N SER A 61 9.16 -14.79 0.44
CA SER A 61 10.42 -15.47 0.15
C SER A 61 11.58 -15.02 1.06
N ASP A 62 11.44 -13.93 1.80
CA ASP A 62 12.50 -13.40 2.66
C ASP A 62 12.90 -14.33 3.82
N ILE A 63 12.10 -15.35 4.17
CA ILE A 63 12.43 -16.30 5.27
C ILE A 63 13.66 -17.16 5.00
N SER A 64 14.05 -17.38 3.73
CA SER A 64 15.21 -18.22 3.42
C SER A 64 16.55 -17.50 3.54
N LYS A 65 16.59 -16.29 4.12
CA LYS A 65 17.79 -15.46 4.27
C LYS A 65 18.37 -15.61 5.68
N ASP A 66 19.64 -15.24 5.82
CA ASP A 66 20.31 -15.12 7.13
C ASP A 66 19.50 -14.25 8.11
N ASP A 67 19.49 -14.63 9.39
CA ASP A 67 18.69 -14.00 10.45
C ASP A 67 18.86 -12.46 10.52
N ASN A 68 20.07 -11.96 10.25
CA ASN A 68 20.34 -10.53 10.28
C ASN A 68 19.67 -9.76 9.12
N CYS A 69 19.30 -10.44 8.05
CA CYS A 69 18.70 -9.86 6.85
C CYS A 69 17.17 -10.00 6.81
N LEU A 70 16.55 -10.59 7.84
CA LEU A 70 15.11 -10.83 7.85
C LEU A 70 14.31 -9.52 7.93
N SER A 71 13.29 -9.41 7.06
CA SER A 71 12.29 -8.35 7.16
C SER A 71 11.52 -8.47 8.48
N VAL A 72 10.89 -7.39 8.93
CA VAL A 72 10.02 -7.41 10.13
C VAL A 72 8.94 -8.49 10.04
N VAL A 73 8.35 -8.64 8.84
CA VAL A 73 7.34 -9.68 8.55
C VAL A 73 7.95 -11.07 8.75
N SER A 74 9.14 -11.31 8.20
CA SER A 74 9.84 -12.59 8.33
C SER A 74 10.26 -12.88 9.78
N LYS A 75 10.72 -11.88 10.52
CA LYS A 75 11.04 -12.00 11.95
C LYS A 75 9.82 -12.36 12.78
N HIS A 76 8.68 -11.70 12.53
CA HIS A 76 7.43 -12.03 13.23
C HIS A 76 7.01 -13.48 12.98
N ARG A 77 7.11 -13.96 11.73
CA ARG A 77 6.82 -15.35 11.37
C ARG A 77 7.75 -16.33 12.08
N ALA A 78 9.06 -16.09 12.01
CA ALA A 78 10.07 -17.01 12.56
C ALA A 78 10.04 -17.08 14.09
N LEU A 79 9.85 -15.95 14.78
CA LEU A 79 9.88 -15.91 16.25
C LEU A 79 8.61 -16.47 16.90
N ASN A 80 7.47 -16.33 16.24
CA ASN A 80 6.17 -16.70 16.81
C ASN A 80 5.55 -17.95 16.15
N ASP A 81 6.23 -18.54 15.16
CA ASP A 81 5.66 -19.60 14.31
C ASP A 81 4.32 -19.19 13.67
N HIS A 82 4.27 -17.95 13.18
CA HIS A 82 3.08 -17.33 12.59
C HIS A 82 3.15 -17.29 11.06
N ASN A 83 2.00 -17.09 10.44
CA ASN A 83 1.86 -16.82 9.02
C ASN A 83 1.01 -15.58 8.76
N PHE A 84 1.13 -15.04 7.53
CA PHE A 84 0.36 -13.89 7.07
C PHE A 84 -0.58 -14.30 5.95
N ASP A 85 -1.72 -13.59 5.84
CA ASP A 85 -2.66 -13.78 4.74
C ASP A 85 -2.13 -13.11 3.47
N TRP A 86 -1.29 -13.84 2.76
CA TRP A 86 -0.65 -13.40 1.51
C TRP A 86 -1.66 -13.22 0.37
N CYS A 87 -2.79 -13.92 0.41
CA CYS A 87 -3.78 -13.94 -0.66
C CYS A 87 -4.75 -12.75 -0.55
N ASN A 88 -5.11 -12.34 0.67
CA ASN A 88 -6.05 -11.24 0.91
C ASN A 88 -5.35 -9.96 1.36
N THR A 89 -4.29 -9.57 0.67
CA THR A 89 -3.63 -8.28 0.91
C THR A 89 -4.61 -7.13 0.59
N LYS A 90 -4.82 -6.24 1.56
CA LYS A 90 -5.77 -5.12 1.46
C LYS A 90 -5.04 -3.88 0.95
N ILE A 91 -5.56 -3.26 -0.11
CA ILE A 91 -5.07 -1.94 -0.55
C ILE A 91 -5.74 -0.87 0.32
N LEU A 92 -4.94 -0.04 0.97
CA LEU A 92 -5.40 1.05 1.84
C LEU A 92 -5.55 2.37 1.06
N HIS A 93 -4.65 2.63 0.11
CA HIS A 93 -4.64 3.86 -0.68
C HIS A 93 -3.84 3.73 -1.98
N HIS A 94 -4.21 4.50 -3.00
CA HIS A 94 -3.49 4.63 -4.27
C HIS A 94 -2.82 6.00 -4.36
N GLU A 95 -1.50 6.02 -4.49
CA GLU A 95 -0.72 7.24 -4.65
C GLU A 95 0.55 6.94 -5.46
N ASN A 96 0.68 7.56 -6.64
CA ASN A 96 1.83 7.34 -7.51
C ASN A 96 3.05 8.17 -7.08
N HIS A 97 2.82 9.33 -6.47
CA HIS A 97 3.88 10.22 -6.02
C HIS A 97 4.57 9.64 -4.79
N ARG A 98 5.88 9.35 -4.92
CA ARG A 98 6.67 8.65 -3.90
C ARG A 98 6.51 9.25 -2.49
N ARG A 99 6.76 10.55 -2.35
CA ARG A 99 6.73 11.23 -1.04
C ARG A 99 5.35 11.18 -0.38
N LYS A 100 4.29 11.35 -1.16
CA LYS A 100 2.92 11.28 -0.65
C LYS A 100 2.56 9.85 -0.22
N ARG A 101 3.04 8.86 -0.97
CA ARG A 101 2.86 7.43 -0.63
C ARG A 101 3.62 7.03 0.64
N GLU A 102 4.85 7.54 0.83
CA GLU A 102 5.62 7.37 2.07
C GLU A 102 4.88 7.98 3.28
N ILE A 103 4.37 9.21 3.15
CA ILE A 103 3.53 9.83 4.21
C ILE A 103 2.27 9.00 4.47
N THR A 104 1.65 8.47 3.42
CA THR A 104 0.45 7.63 3.54
C THR A 104 0.75 6.35 4.33
N GLU A 105 1.85 5.67 4.03
CA GLU A 105 2.33 4.51 4.79
C GLU A 105 2.52 4.86 6.28
N MET A 106 3.23 5.96 6.58
CA MET A 106 3.45 6.43 7.95
C MET A 106 2.14 6.68 8.70
N VAL A 107 1.19 7.37 8.06
CA VAL A 107 -0.14 7.66 8.61
C VAL A 107 -0.88 6.36 8.93
N PHE A 108 -0.90 5.40 8.02
CA PHE A 108 -1.59 4.14 8.26
C PHE A 108 -0.91 3.30 9.35
N ILE A 109 0.43 3.29 9.43
CA ILE A 109 1.16 2.67 10.54
C ILE A 109 0.71 3.27 11.87
N LYS A 110 0.68 4.61 12.01
CA LYS A 110 0.24 5.27 13.25
C LYS A 110 -1.23 4.98 13.61
N LYS A 111 -2.12 4.87 12.61
CA LYS A 111 -3.53 4.50 12.83
C LYS A 111 -3.74 3.07 13.31
N HIS A 112 -2.77 2.18 13.10
CA HIS A 112 -2.89 0.76 13.43
C HIS A 112 -1.93 0.43 14.56
N SER A 113 -2.43 0.49 15.80
CA SER A 113 -1.64 0.24 17.01
C SER A 113 -1.03 -1.17 17.08
N ASN A 114 -1.61 -2.13 16.37
CA ASN A 114 -1.17 -3.51 16.20
C ASN A 114 -0.20 -3.70 15.01
N SER A 115 0.29 -2.63 14.40
CA SER A 115 1.26 -2.71 13.32
C SER A 115 2.62 -3.16 13.84
N ILE A 116 3.24 -4.13 13.18
CA ILE A 116 4.59 -4.62 13.53
C ILE A 116 5.72 -3.77 12.96
N ASN A 117 5.41 -2.76 12.14
CA ASN A 117 6.39 -1.85 11.52
C ASN A 117 7.38 -1.26 12.53
N MET A 118 8.59 -0.94 12.08
CA MET A 118 9.62 -0.37 12.97
C MET A 118 9.27 1.08 13.30
N GLN A 119 9.63 1.57 14.50
CA GLN A 119 9.37 2.97 14.90
C GLN A 119 9.98 3.98 13.92
N LYS A 120 11.17 3.68 13.40
CA LYS A 120 11.86 4.46 12.36
C LYS A 120 11.07 4.62 11.07
N ASP A 121 10.13 3.73 10.79
CA ASP A 121 9.27 3.83 9.60
C ASP A 121 8.30 5.02 9.70
N THR A 122 8.23 5.72 10.84
CA THR A 122 7.33 6.86 11.08
C THR A 122 8.02 8.14 11.58
N GLU A 123 9.35 8.16 11.66
CA GLU A 123 10.12 9.27 12.26
C GLU A 123 9.96 10.60 11.49
N ASP A 124 9.86 10.53 10.15
CA ASP A 124 9.74 11.72 9.31
C ASP A 124 8.31 12.29 9.22
N LEU A 125 7.33 11.69 9.92
CA LEU A 125 5.95 12.18 9.90
C LEU A 125 5.84 13.46 10.74
N PRO A 126 5.43 14.61 10.17
CA PRO A 126 5.31 15.84 10.94
C PRO A 126 4.28 15.70 12.07
N ALA A 127 4.59 16.26 13.24
CA ALA A 127 3.74 16.18 14.43
C ALA A 127 2.29 16.68 14.19
N ALA A 128 2.10 17.63 13.28
CA ALA A 128 0.78 18.14 12.89
C ALA A 128 -0.15 17.05 12.33
N TYR A 129 0.41 16.00 11.70
CA TYR A 129 -0.39 14.85 11.28
C TYR A 129 -0.79 13.99 12.47
N VAL A 130 0.13 13.78 13.43
CA VAL A 130 -0.14 12.95 14.63
C VAL A 130 -1.32 13.49 15.44
N SER A 131 -1.48 14.82 15.54
CA SER A 131 -2.58 15.44 16.30
C SER A 131 -3.98 15.21 15.72
N ILE A 132 -4.11 14.70 14.49
CA ILE A 132 -5.39 14.51 13.78
C ILE A 132 -5.65 13.01 13.48
N LEU A 133 -4.75 12.12 13.92
CA LEU A 133 -4.89 10.66 13.79
C LEU A 133 -5.50 10.05 15.04
#